data_AF-A0A0C5AYA3-F1
#
_entry.id   AF-A0A0C5AYA3-F1
#
_cell.length_a   1.000
_cell.length_b   1.000
_cell.length_c   1.000
_cell.angle_alpha   90.00
_cell.angle_beta   90.00
_cell.angle_gamma   90.00
#
_symmetry.space_group_name_H-M   'P 1'
#
loop_
_entity.id
_entity.type
_entity.pdbx_description
1 polymer ?
#
loop_
_entity_poly.entity_id
_entity_poly.type
_entity_poly.pdbx_seq_one_letter_code
_entity_poly.pdbx_strand_id
1 'polypeptide(L)'
;MNTYANALEARTHWALHRVSLVAGDDKNTSKELRSALRFAKLSGEMGARADEEMNCPALLIDVQPLRDAFMASFQAVCERRRKLRTRDGIAAELESMAADANRRCGLSYELAVKWFSVDVETLLRELEAPLRPVALEIAKTMDYATPDERKKMQDEIRESGGCSLTGIDPHCCPCGRHE
;
A
#
# COMPACT_ATOMS: atom_id res chain seq x y z
N MET A 1 13.44 -8.29 -1.23
CA MET A 1 13.46 -9.73 -1.58
C MET A 1 12.63 -9.95 -2.83
N ASN A 2 13.02 -10.86 -3.70
CA ASN A 2 12.26 -11.22 -4.90
C ASN A 2 11.26 -12.36 -4.60
N THR A 3 10.46 -12.73 -5.60
CA THR A 3 9.44 -13.79 -5.51
C THR A 3 9.98 -15.10 -4.92
N TYR A 4 11.13 -15.57 -5.40
CA TYR A 4 11.71 -16.84 -4.99
C TYR A 4 12.36 -16.80 -3.61
N ALA A 5 12.99 -15.68 -3.24
CA ALA A 5 13.50 -15.48 -1.88
C ALA A 5 12.36 -15.50 -0.85
N ASN A 6 11.25 -14.81 -1.14
CA ASN A 6 10.06 -14.86 -0.29
C ASN A 6 9.44 -16.27 -0.24
N ALA A 7 9.44 -17.01 -1.36
CA ALA A 7 8.97 -18.39 -1.39
C ALA A 7 9.82 -19.32 -0.51
N LEU A 8 11.14 -19.13 -0.51
CA LEU A 8 12.06 -19.87 0.36
C LEU A 8 11.81 -19.54 1.83
N GLU A 9 11.68 -18.26 2.20
CA GLU A 9 11.35 -17.85 3.58
C GLU A 9 10.02 -18.43 4.05
N ALA A 10 9.00 -18.41 3.20
CA ALA A 10 7.70 -19.02 3.51
C ALA A 10 7.84 -20.51 3.81
N ARG A 11 8.66 -21.22 3.03
CA ARG A 11 8.92 -22.66 3.21
C ARG A 11 9.70 -22.94 4.50
N THR A 12 10.71 -22.13 4.79
CA THR A 12 11.49 -22.23 6.04
C THR A 12 10.60 -22.06 7.26
N HIS A 13 9.78 -21.00 7.29
CA HIS A 13 8.84 -20.77 8.38
C HIS A 13 7.77 -21.85 8.49
N TRP A 14 7.33 -22.44 7.37
CA TRP A 14 6.43 -23.59 7.40
C TRP A 14 7.06 -24.82 8.04
N ALA A 15 8.33 -25.11 7.73
CA ALA A 15 9.05 -26.20 8.37
C ALA A 15 9.19 -25.97 9.88
N LEU A 16 9.53 -24.76 10.31
CA LEU A 16 9.59 -24.37 11.73
C LEU A 16 8.23 -24.52 12.42
N HIS A 17 7.15 -24.08 11.77
CA HIS A 17 5.79 -24.29 12.25
C HIS A 17 5.48 -25.77 12.51
N ARG A 18 5.85 -26.66 11.57
CA ARG A 18 5.65 -28.11 11.72
C ARG A 18 6.46 -28.69 12.88
N VAL A 19 7.71 -28.24 13.06
CA VAL A 19 8.56 -28.67 14.18
C VAL A 19 7.96 -28.21 15.52
N SER A 20 7.56 -26.94 15.63
CA SER A 20 6.94 -26.41 16.85
C SER A 20 5.63 -27.12 17.19
N LEU A 21 4.83 -27.48 16.17
CA LEU A 21 3.59 -28.22 16.36
C LEU A 21 3.85 -29.61 16.96
N VAL A 22 4.87 -30.33 16.47
CA VAL A 22 5.26 -31.64 17.01
C VAL A 22 5.87 -31.52 18.40
N ALA A 23 6.60 -30.42 18.67
CA ALA A 23 7.19 -30.15 19.98
C ALA A 23 6.18 -29.68 21.05
N GLY A 24 4.92 -29.39 20.67
CA GLY A 24 3.91 -28.85 21.59
C GLY A 24 4.15 -27.39 22.00
N ASP A 25 4.90 -26.63 21.21
CA ASP A 25 5.15 -25.21 21.46
C ASP A 25 4.12 -24.35 20.70
N ASP A 26 2.96 -24.13 21.33
CA ASP A 26 1.82 -23.42 20.72
C ASP A 26 2.16 -21.97 20.32
N LYS A 27 3.03 -21.30 21.09
CA LYS A 27 3.45 -19.91 20.85
C LYS A 27 4.24 -19.83 19.55
N ASN A 28 5.26 -20.67 19.40
CA ASN A 28 6.06 -20.68 18.18
C ASN A 28 5.25 -21.24 16.99
N THR A 29 4.42 -22.25 17.22
CA THR A 29 3.52 -22.79 16.18
C THR A 29 2.70 -21.68 15.50
N SER A 30 2.06 -20.83 16.30
CA SER A 30 1.24 -19.71 15.78
C SER A 30 2.07 -18.62 15.11
N LYS A 31 3.23 -18.28 15.69
CA LYS A 31 4.15 -17.27 15.15
C LYS A 31 4.70 -17.69 13.78
N GLU A 32 5.21 -18.91 13.68
CA GLU A 32 5.84 -19.42 12.47
C GLU A 32 4.82 -19.62 11.35
N LEU A 33 3.58 -20.04 11.67
CA LEU A 33 2.49 -20.08 10.69
C LEU A 33 2.20 -18.69 10.11
N ARG A 34 2.10 -17.67 10.96
CA ARG A 34 1.84 -16.29 10.52
C ARG A 34 2.95 -15.78 9.60
N SER A 35 4.21 -16.05 9.95
CA SER A 35 5.36 -15.69 9.11
C SER A 35 5.34 -16.42 7.78
N ALA A 36 5.09 -17.74 7.78
CA ALA A 36 5.01 -18.54 6.56
C ALA A 36 3.97 -18.01 5.58
N LEU A 37 2.76 -17.73 6.06
CA LEU A 37 1.67 -17.17 5.26
C LEU A 37 1.99 -15.75 4.77
N ARG A 38 2.61 -14.91 5.61
CA ARG A 38 3.05 -13.56 5.22
C ARG A 38 4.03 -13.60 4.06
N PHE A 39 5.04 -14.47 4.12
CA PHE A 39 6.04 -14.56 3.06
C PHE A 39 5.46 -15.18 1.78
N ALA A 40 4.52 -16.12 1.88
CA ALA A 40 3.81 -16.63 0.71
C ALA A 40 3.01 -15.52 0.01
N LYS A 41 2.33 -14.64 0.77
CA LYS A 41 1.65 -13.46 0.22
C LYS A 41 2.62 -12.50 -0.47
N LEU A 42 3.73 -12.15 0.18
CA LEU A 42 4.77 -11.29 -0.40
C LEU A 42 5.40 -11.90 -1.67
N SER A 43 5.52 -13.23 -1.73
CA SER A 43 5.96 -13.93 -2.93
C SER A 43 4.95 -13.71 -4.07
N GLY A 44 3.65 -13.91 -3.81
CA GLY A 44 2.59 -13.67 -4.81
C GLY A 44 2.53 -12.23 -5.30
N GLU A 45 2.64 -11.25 -4.41
CA GLU A 45 2.65 -9.83 -4.76
C GLU A 45 3.83 -9.45 -5.68
N MET A 46 5.03 -9.96 -5.36
CA MET A 46 6.23 -9.72 -6.17
C MET A 46 6.17 -10.46 -7.51
N GLY A 47 5.63 -11.68 -7.52
CA GLY A 47 5.40 -12.46 -8.74
C GLY A 47 4.51 -11.70 -9.71
N ALA A 48 3.32 -11.27 -9.25
CA ALA A 48 2.35 -10.57 -10.07
C ALA A 48 2.84 -9.21 -10.60
N ARG A 49 3.78 -8.56 -9.90
CA ARG A 49 4.44 -7.33 -10.38
C ARG A 49 5.47 -7.62 -11.48
N ALA A 50 6.17 -8.74 -11.39
CA ALA A 50 7.20 -9.12 -12.35
C ALA A 50 6.61 -9.72 -13.63
N ASP A 51 5.64 -10.63 -13.50
CA ASP A 51 5.04 -11.38 -14.60
C ASP A 51 3.61 -11.82 -14.24
N GLU A 52 2.62 -11.39 -15.03
CA GLU A 52 1.20 -11.69 -14.81
C GLU A 52 0.82 -13.14 -15.15
N GLU A 53 1.68 -13.87 -15.87
CA GLU A 53 1.47 -15.27 -16.26
C GLU A 53 2.30 -16.24 -15.41
N MET A 54 3.01 -15.73 -14.40
CA MET A 54 3.86 -16.54 -13.53
C MET A 54 3.05 -17.62 -12.79
N ASN A 55 3.58 -18.84 -12.80
CA ASN A 55 3.05 -19.95 -12.01
C ASN A 55 3.51 -19.87 -10.54
N CYS A 56 2.72 -20.47 -9.65
CA CYS A 56 3.10 -20.61 -8.25
C CYS A 56 4.47 -21.31 -8.12
N PRO A 57 5.43 -20.75 -7.36
CA PRO A 57 6.73 -21.37 -7.16
C PRO A 57 6.63 -22.81 -6.63
N ALA A 58 7.47 -23.71 -7.15
CA ALA A 58 7.51 -25.11 -6.72
C ALA A 58 7.74 -25.29 -5.21
N LEU A 59 8.37 -24.31 -4.55
CA LEU A 59 8.58 -24.30 -3.08
C LEU A 59 7.29 -24.17 -2.26
N LEU A 60 6.21 -23.66 -2.87
CA LEU A 60 4.93 -23.39 -2.21
C LEU A 60 3.82 -24.34 -2.69
N ILE A 61 3.92 -24.85 -3.92
CA ILE A 61 2.80 -25.51 -4.62
C ILE A 61 2.30 -26.78 -3.91
N ASP A 62 3.18 -27.50 -3.22
CA ASP A 62 2.90 -28.74 -2.50
C ASP A 62 2.31 -28.51 -1.09
N VAL A 63 2.37 -27.28 -0.58
CA VAL A 63 1.78 -26.91 0.72
C VAL A 63 0.56 -26.02 0.49
N GLN A 64 -0.62 -26.62 0.63
CA GLN A 64 -1.91 -26.00 0.33
C GLN A 64 -2.08 -24.58 0.96
N PRO A 65 -1.86 -24.34 2.27
CA PRO A 65 -2.03 -23.00 2.84
C PRO A 65 -1.09 -21.94 2.24
N LEU A 66 0.14 -22.32 1.87
CA LEU A 66 1.10 -21.39 1.26
C LEU A 66 0.72 -21.10 -0.19
N ARG A 67 0.34 -22.14 -0.94
CA ARG A 67 -0.15 -21.98 -2.31
C ARG A 67 -1.36 -21.07 -2.36
N ASP A 68 -2.34 -21.27 -1.48
CA ASP A 68 -3.56 -20.47 -1.47
C ASP A 68 -3.27 -19.01 -1.10
N ALA A 69 -2.38 -18.79 -0.11
CA ALA A 69 -1.94 -17.45 0.27
C ALA A 69 -1.19 -16.73 -0.87
N PHE A 70 -0.34 -17.45 -1.61
CA PHE A 70 0.33 -16.94 -2.80
C PHE A 70 -0.67 -16.60 -3.90
N MET A 71 -1.55 -17.53 -4.27
CA MET A 71 -2.47 -17.38 -5.39
C MET A 71 -3.45 -16.22 -5.15
N ALA A 72 -3.97 -16.11 -3.92
CA ALA A 72 -4.88 -15.03 -3.55
C ALA A 72 -4.22 -13.65 -3.68
N SER A 73 -2.98 -13.47 -3.19
CA SER A 73 -2.28 -12.18 -3.30
C SER A 73 -1.83 -11.89 -4.73
N PHE A 74 -1.37 -12.91 -5.46
CA PHE A 74 -1.00 -12.82 -6.86
C PHE A 74 -2.17 -12.34 -7.72
N GLN A 75 -3.33 -13.00 -7.61
CA GLN A 75 -4.53 -12.65 -8.36
C GLN A 75 -5.02 -11.24 -8.02
N ALA A 76 -5.05 -10.87 -6.74
CA ALA A 76 -5.47 -9.53 -6.32
C ALA A 76 -4.58 -8.42 -6.93
N VAL A 77 -3.25 -8.63 -6.99
CA VAL A 77 -2.34 -7.67 -7.64
C VAL A 77 -2.55 -7.63 -9.15
N CYS A 78 -2.68 -8.77 -9.82
CA CYS A 78 -2.98 -8.82 -11.26
C CYS A 78 -4.30 -8.10 -11.60
N GLU A 79 -5.35 -8.36 -10.82
CA GLU A 79 -6.66 -7.70 -10.99
C GLU A 79 -6.57 -6.19 -10.81
N ARG A 80 -5.90 -5.71 -9.75
CA ARG A 80 -5.70 -4.27 -9.55
C ARG A 80 -4.93 -3.66 -10.72
N ARG A 81 -3.84 -4.27 -11.17
CA ARG A 81 -3.05 -3.78 -12.30
C ARG A 81 -3.88 -3.69 -13.59
N ARG A 82 -4.70 -4.71 -13.86
CA ARG A 82 -5.60 -4.71 -15.03
C ARG A 82 -6.62 -3.59 -14.96
N LYS A 83 -7.22 -3.32 -13.80
CA LYS A 83 -8.12 -2.17 -13.60
C LYS A 83 -7.40 -0.85 -13.89
N LEU A 84 -6.18 -0.69 -13.38
CA LEU A 84 -5.36 0.50 -13.57
C LEU A 84 -4.90 0.74 -15.02
N ARG A 85 -5.12 -0.20 -15.95
CA ARG A 85 -4.90 0.01 -17.39
C ARG A 85 -6.04 0.76 -18.09
N THR A 86 -7.10 1.09 -17.36
CA THR A 86 -8.27 1.78 -17.88
C THR A 86 -8.44 3.14 -17.20
N ARG A 87 -9.01 4.11 -17.92
CA ARG A 87 -9.33 5.42 -17.34
C ARG A 87 -10.27 5.28 -16.13
N ASP A 88 -11.30 4.46 -16.26
CA ASP A 88 -12.29 4.25 -15.19
C ASP A 88 -11.68 3.58 -13.96
N GLY A 89 -10.79 2.61 -14.15
CA GLY A 89 -10.09 1.98 -13.03
C GLY A 89 -9.11 2.93 -12.33
N ILE A 90 -8.44 3.82 -13.08
CA ILE A 90 -7.63 4.89 -12.49
C ILE A 90 -8.50 5.87 -11.70
N ALA A 91 -9.65 6.29 -12.26
CA ALA A 91 -10.57 7.19 -11.59
C ALA A 91 -11.08 6.58 -10.27
N ALA A 92 -11.53 5.33 -10.29
CA ALA A 92 -12.00 4.62 -9.09
C ALA A 92 -10.90 4.49 -8.01
N GLU A 93 -9.65 4.26 -8.41
CA GLU A 93 -8.52 4.22 -7.46
C GLU A 93 -8.30 5.60 -6.82
N LEU A 94 -8.33 6.67 -7.62
CA LEU A 94 -8.18 8.04 -7.13
C LEU A 94 -9.34 8.46 -6.21
N GLU A 95 -10.58 8.10 -6.53
CA GLU A 95 -11.74 8.29 -5.68
C GLU A 95 -11.58 7.60 -4.32
N SER A 96 -11.10 6.35 -4.32
CA SER A 96 -10.80 5.63 -3.07
C SER A 96 -9.71 6.35 -2.26
N MET A 97 -8.63 6.80 -2.90
CA MET A 97 -7.53 7.53 -2.24
C MET A 97 -8.02 8.86 -1.65
N ALA A 98 -8.84 9.63 -2.36
CA ALA A 98 -9.42 10.87 -1.86
C ALA A 98 -10.35 10.62 -0.66
N ALA A 99 -11.18 9.57 -0.73
CA ALA A 99 -12.04 9.18 0.40
C ALA A 99 -11.22 8.74 1.63
N ASP A 100 -10.13 7.99 1.43
CA ASP A 100 -9.20 7.62 2.50
C ASP A 100 -8.50 8.83 3.10
N ALA A 101 -7.99 9.73 2.27
CA ALA A 101 -7.36 10.98 2.71
C ALA A 101 -8.33 11.81 3.56
N ASN A 102 -9.59 11.93 3.15
CA ASN A 102 -10.61 12.64 3.90
C ASN A 102 -10.97 11.96 5.24
N ARG A 103 -10.98 10.63 5.29
CA ARG A 103 -11.21 9.89 6.55
C ARG A 103 -10.11 10.12 7.58
N ARG A 104 -8.87 10.35 7.15
CA ARG A 104 -7.69 10.49 8.01
C ARG A 104 -7.19 11.92 8.22
N CYS A 105 -7.86 12.93 7.65
CA CYS A 105 -7.40 14.32 7.72
C CYS A 105 -7.89 15.11 8.93
N GLY A 106 -8.79 14.55 9.75
CA GLY A 106 -9.34 15.27 10.90
C GLY A 106 -10.10 16.55 10.52
N LEU A 107 -10.72 16.57 9.33
CA LEU A 107 -11.42 17.72 8.73
C LEU A 107 -10.53 18.92 8.38
N SER A 108 -9.21 18.75 8.33
CA SER A 108 -8.30 19.75 7.73
C SER A 108 -8.21 19.54 6.22
N TYR A 109 -8.53 20.59 5.46
CA TYR A 109 -8.45 20.59 4.00
C TYR A 109 -7.00 20.39 3.54
N GLU A 110 -6.06 21.14 4.11
CA GLU A 110 -4.65 21.10 3.75
C GLU A 110 -4.05 19.73 4.03
N LEU A 111 -4.46 19.09 5.14
CA LEU A 111 -4.04 17.74 5.47
C LEU A 111 -4.66 16.70 4.53
N ALA A 112 -5.92 16.88 4.12
CA ALA A 112 -6.56 16.02 3.11
C ALA A 112 -5.82 16.07 1.78
N VAL A 113 -5.58 17.28 1.25
CA VAL A 113 -4.82 17.52 0.00
C VAL A 113 -3.41 16.94 0.10
N LYS A 114 -2.72 17.14 1.23
CA LYS A 114 -1.37 16.59 1.45
C LYS A 114 -1.36 15.08 1.35
N TRP A 115 -2.27 14.39 2.06
CA TRP A 115 -2.33 12.94 2.07
C TRP A 115 -2.72 12.36 0.71
N PHE A 116 -3.77 12.92 0.10
CA PHE A 116 -4.19 12.53 -1.23
C PHE A 116 -3.04 12.67 -2.24
N SER A 117 -2.34 13.79 -2.22
CA SER A 117 -1.23 14.03 -3.16
C SER A 117 -0.04 13.09 -2.96
N VAL A 118 0.26 12.68 -1.72
CA VAL A 118 1.27 11.65 -1.44
C VAL A 118 0.85 10.30 -2.02
N ASP A 119 -0.42 9.93 -1.88
CA ASP A 119 -0.94 8.66 -2.39
C ASP A 119 -0.92 8.66 -3.93
N VAL A 120 -1.32 9.78 -4.57
CA VAL A 120 -1.24 9.98 -6.03
C VAL A 120 0.20 9.86 -6.54
N GLU A 121 1.17 10.48 -5.87
CA GLU A 121 2.59 10.35 -6.24
C GLU A 121 3.08 8.90 -6.18
N THR A 122 2.57 8.13 -5.23
CA THR A 122 2.87 6.71 -5.11
C THR A 122 2.23 5.92 -6.26
N LEU A 123 0.95 6.17 -6.57
CA LEU A 123 0.26 5.57 -7.71
C LEU A 123 0.97 5.85 -9.04
N LEU A 124 1.41 7.09 -9.27
CA LEU A 124 2.10 7.47 -10.50
C LEU A 124 3.40 6.70 -10.74
N ARG A 125 4.09 6.27 -9.67
CA ARG A 125 5.29 5.43 -9.77
C ARG A 125 4.95 3.99 -10.17
N GLU A 126 3.77 3.51 -9.77
CA GLU A 126 3.28 2.16 -10.11
C GLU A 126 2.68 2.07 -11.52
N LEU A 127 2.10 3.17 -12.02
CA LEU A 127 1.47 3.21 -13.34
C LEU A 127 2.48 3.12 -14.49
N GLU A 128 2.04 2.45 -15.55
CA GLU A 128 2.71 2.43 -16.85
C GLU A 128 2.82 3.87 -17.40
N ALA A 129 3.96 4.22 -18.00
CA ALA A 129 4.27 5.59 -18.40
C ALA A 129 3.18 6.29 -19.24
N PRO A 130 2.50 5.61 -20.20
CA PRO A 130 1.43 6.22 -20.99
C PRO A 130 0.19 6.62 -20.19
N LEU A 131 -0.04 6.00 -19.02
CA LEU A 131 -1.24 6.21 -18.19
C LEU A 131 -1.04 7.30 -17.12
N ARG A 132 0.20 7.68 -16.82
CA ARG A 132 0.51 8.72 -15.84
C ARG A 132 -0.13 10.08 -16.18
N PRO A 133 -0.14 10.56 -17.44
CA PRO A 133 -0.82 11.80 -17.78
C PRO A 133 -2.33 11.74 -17.52
N VAL A 134 -2.97 10.60 -17.80
CA VAL A 134 -4.40 10.37 -17.55
C VAL A 134 -4.70 10.44 -16.05
N ALA A 135 -3.89 9.77 -15.23
CA ALA A 135 -4.03 9.81 -13.78
C ALA A 135 -3.84 11.24 -13.22
N LEU A 136 -2.86 11.99 -13.73
CA LEU A 136 -2.64 13.38 -13.33
C LEU A 136 -3.80 14.30 -13.74
N GLU A 137 -4.37 14.12 -14.93
CA GLU A 137 -5.53 14.88 -15.38
C GLU A 137 -6.71 14.71 -14.42
N ILE A 138 -7.03 13.46 -14.05
CA ILE A 138 -8.13 13.15 -13.11
C ILE A 138 -7.79 13.66 -11.70
N ALA A 139 -6.57 13.40 -11.21
CA ALA A 139 -6.19 13.81 -9.87
C ALA A 139 -6.27 15.34 -9.67
N LYS A 140 -5.97 16.12 -10.71
CA LYS A 140 -6.11 17.59 -10.68
C LYS A 140 -7.56 18.05 -10.52
N THR A 141 -8.56 17.28 -10.96
CA THR A 141 -9.97 17.61 -10.69
C THR A 141 -10.39 17.27 -9.26
N MET A 142 -9.49 16.69 -8.47
CA MET A 142 -9.69 16.24 -7.09
C MET A 142 -8.71 16.92 -6.12
N ASP A 143 -8.29 18.15 -6.44
CA ASP A 143 -7.40 18.97 -5.61
C ASP A 143 -6.00 18.37 -5.38
N TYR A 144 -5.50 17.55 -6.32
CA TYR A 144 -4.10 17.14 -6.32
C TYR A 144 -3.17 18.36 -6.35
N ALA A 145 -2.22 18.40 -5.43
CA ALA A 145 -1.19 19.43 -5.33
C ALA A 145 0.20 18.84 -5.60
N THR A 146 0.93 19.50 -6.50
CA THR A 146 2.33 19.17 -6.79
C THR A 146 3.23 19.36 -5.56
N PRO A 147 4.45 18.78 -5.53
CA PRO A 147 5.40 19.01 -4.44
C PRO A 147 5.65 20.49 -4.12
N ASP A 148 5.77 21.34 -5.15
CA ASP A 148 6.03 22.77 -4.99
C ASP A 148 4.80 23.52 -4.43
N GLU A 149 3.60 23.19 -4.91
CA GLU A 149 2.35 23.75 -4.38
C GLU A 149 2.14 23.35 -2.91
N ARG A 150 2.40 22.08 -2.56
CA ARG A 150 2.33 21.63 -1.16
C ARG A 150 3.34 22.33 -0.28
N LYS A 151 4.55 22.60 -0.79
CA LYS A 151 5.56 23.37 -0.05
C LYS A 151 5.07 24.79 0.19
N LYS A 152 4.52 25.45 -0.84
CA LYS A 152 3.92 26.79 -0.72
C LYS A 152 2.79 26.82 0.31
N MET A 153 1.88 25.85 0.30
CA MET A 153 0.83 25.73 1.32
C MET A 153 1.41 25.61 2.74
N GLN A 154 2.49 24.85 2.92
CA GLN A 154 3.14 24.70 4.22
C GLN A 154 3.86 25.97 4.67
N ASP A 155 4.49 26.69 3.74
CA ASP A 155 5.11 27.99 4.04
C ASP A 155 4.03 29.00 4.46
N GLU A 156 2.88 29.04 3.78
CA GLU A 156 1.73 29.89 4.13
C GLU A 156 1.14 29.55 5.52
N ILE A 157 0.97 28.27 5.84
CA ILE A 157 0.56 27.81 7.18
C ILE A 157 1.53 28.29 8.26
N ARG A 158 2.84 28.20 7.99
CA ARG A 158 3.85 28.62 8.96
C ARG A 158 3.83 30.14 9.14
N GLU A 159 3.69 30.90 8.06
CA GLU A 159 3.60 32.36 8.09
C GLU A 159 2.35 32.84 8.84
N SER A 160 1.23 32.12 8.76
CA SER A 160 0.01 32.44 9.49
C SER A 160 0.03 32.02 10.97
N GLY A 161 1.12 31.38 11.44
CA GLY A 161 1.21 30.81 12.80
C GLY A 161 0.34 29.57 13.01
N GLY A 162 -0.11 28.92 11.93
CA GLY A 162 -0.88 27.69 11.98
C GLY A 162 -0.05 26.49 12.44
N CYS A 163 -0.73 25.45 12.89
CA CYS A 163 -0.11 24.18 13.23
C CYS A 163 0.53 23.55 11.99
N SER A 164 1.80 23.15 12.09
CA SER A 164 2.58 22.50 11.02
C SER A 164 1.96 21.21 10.47
N LEU A 165 1.08 20.57 11.24
CA LEU A 165 0.41 19.34 10.83
C LEU A 165 -0.92 19.60 10.11
N THR A 166 -1.74 20.49 10.64
CA THR A 166 -3.16 20.64 10.25
C THR A 166 -3.50 22.01 9.64
N GLY A 167 -2.62 23.00 9.72
CA GLY A 167 -2.91 24.39 9.33
C GLY A 167 -3.81 25.15 10.30
N ILE A 168 -4.46 24.46 11.24
CA ILE A 168 -5.37 25.04 12.25
C ILE A 168 -4.55 25.81 13.28
N ASP A 169 -5.16 26.84 13.91
CA ASP A 169 -4.59 27.49 15.09
C ASP A 169 -4.05 26.42 16.08
N PRO A 170 -2.76 26.46 16.46
CA PRO A 170 -2.15 25.52 17.38
C PRO A 170 -2.89 25.39 18.73
N HIS A 171 -3.61 26.42 19.15
CA HIS A 171 -4.41 26.43 20.37
C HIS A 171 -5.78 25.77 20.22
N CYS A 172 -6.23 25.56 18.99
CA CYS A 172 -7.52 24.94 18.66
C CYS A 172 -7.36 23.57 17.98
N CYS A 173 -6.12 23.14 17.72
CA CYS A 173 -5.85 21.88 17.03
C CYS A 173 -6.27 20.68 17.90
N PRO A 174 -7.18 19.79 17.43
CA PRO A 174 -7.63 18.63 18.20
C PRO A 174 -6.51 17.59 18.41
N CYS A 175 -5.44 17.67 17.62
CA CYS A 175 -4.25 16.84 17.78
C CYS A 175 -3.25 17.42 18.80
N GLY A 176 -3.53 18.57 19.41
CA GLY A 176 -2.66 19.25 20.37
C GLY A 176 -1.60 20.15 19.71
N ARG A 177 -0.62 20.61 20.51
CA ARG A 177 0.51 21.39 20.01
C ARG A 177 1.55 20.49 19.37
N HIS A 178 1.98 20.89 18.18
CA HIS A 178 3.07 20.28 17.44
C HIS A 178 4.18 21.33 17.35
N GLU A 179 5.00 21.40 18.39
CA GLU A 179 6.22 22.22 18.48
C GLU A 179 7.45 21.38 18.10
#